data_AF-G8T7V2-F1
#
_entry.id   AF-G8T7V2-F1
#
_cell.length_a   1.000
_cell.length_b   1.000
_cell.length_c   1.000
_cell.angle_alpha   90.00
_cell.angle_beta   90.00
_cell.angle_gamma   90.00
#
_symmetry.space_group_name_H-M   'P 1'
#
loop_
_entity.id
_entity.type
_entity.pdbx_description
1 polymer ?
#
loop_
_entity_poly.entity_id
_entity_poly.type
_entity_poly.pdbx_seq_one_letter_code
_entity_poly.pdbx_strand_id
1 'polypeptide(L)'
;MKTYNKPFQIIPAADNRSIRFSKPAHLIEKAQSHPNMVIAEIFDQISLTGLTEDLLPNWPQAAVNNTQSPYSNDNDQEVLKEFYQQLRPLVEALYVVATTKSKMELTYLTDTQWENPIAAINHFFQQFSIDYVRRELADFFEAGISFNDSNDFTPWLAWMSYNYLQCLTEAAYQLYLNQQMQFMTVRLYIPKNQ
;
A
#
# COMPACT_ATOMS: atom_id res chain seq x y z
N MET A 1 34.47 -42.13 -43.66
CA MET A 1 33.99 -41.72 -42.32
C MET A 1 34.55 -40.34 -42.01
N LYS A 2 33.71 -39.30 -41.96
CA LYS A 2 34.14 -37.93 -41.61
C LYS A 2 33.91 -37.72 -40.11
N THR A 3 34.98 -37.54 -39.36
CA THR A 3 34.93 -37.22 -37.93
C THR A 3 34.66 -35.72 -37.77
N TYR A 4 33.50 -35.37 -37.22
CA TYR A 4 33.14 -34.01 -36.84
C TYR A 4 33.72 -33.70 -35.46
N ASN A 5 34.77 -32.88 -35.40
CA ASN A 5 35.24 -32.28 -34.16
C ASN A 5 34.33 -31.10 -33.81
N LYS A 6 33.49 -31.28 -32.79
CA LYS A 6 32.67 -30.21 -32.21
C LYS A 6 33.57 -29.40 -31.25
N PRO A 7 33.76 -28.09 -31.44
CA PRO A 7 34.56 -27.29 -30.51
C PRO A 7 33.86 -27.22 -29.16
N PHE A 8 34.63 -27.49 -28.09
CA PHE A 8 34.18 -27.29 -26.71
C PHE A 8 33.92 -25.80 -26.49
N GLN A 9 32.65 -25.44 -26.32
CA GLN A 9 32.29 -24.12 -25.81
C GLN A 9 32.60 -24.10 -24.31
N ILE A 10 33.57 -23.29 -23.92
CA ILE A 10 33.83 -22.97 -22.52
C ILE A 10 32.66 -22.09 -22.07
N ILE A 11 31.70 -22.67 -21.37
CA ILE A 11 30.65 -21.92 -20.67
C ILE A 11 31.35 -21.22 -19.50
N PRO A 12 31.36 -19.88 -19.43
CA PRO A 12 31.88 -19.19 -18.25
C PRO A 12 31.09 -19.66 -17.04
N ALA A 13 31.78 -20.19 -16.03
CA ALA A 13 31.18 -20.61 -14.78
C ALA A 13 30.41 -19.41 -14.21
N ALA A 14 29.09 -19.53 -14.13
CA ALA A 14 28.25 -18.55 -13.45
C ALA A 14 28.83 -18.37 -12.05
N ASP A 15 29.06 -17.11 -11.68
CA ASP A 15 29.62 -16.73 -10.39
C ASP A 15 28.71 -17.23 -9.26
N ASN A 16 29.05 -18.39 -8.71
CA ASN A 16 28.28 -19.12 -7.71
C ASN A 16 28.40 -18.49 -6.30
N ARG A 17 28.84 -17.22 -6.21
CA ARG A 17 29.21 -16.56 -4.94
C ARG A 17 28.13 -15.73 -4.29
N SER A 18 26.91 -15.64 -4.82
CA SER A 18 25.88 -14.77 -4.22
C SER A 18 24.48 -15.37 -4.07
N ILE A 19 24.36 -16.67 -3.77
CA ILE A 19 23.06 -17.26 -3.37
C ILE A 19 22.92 -17.30 -1.84
N ARG A 20 24.03 -17.30 -1.10
CA ARG A 20 24.03 -17.52 0.36
C ARG A 20 23.28 -16.43 1.15
N PHE A 21 23.23 -15.21 0.63
CA PHE A 21 22.62 -14.04 1.28
C PHE A 21 21.53 -13.40 0.40
N SER A 22 20.74 -14.22 -0.29
CA SER A 22 19.58 -13.75 -1.04
C SER A 22 18.30 -14.09 -0.28
N LYS A 23 17.53 -13.06 0.10
CA LYS A 23 16.16 -13.22 0.59
C LYS A 23 15.18 -12.88 -0.54
N PRO A 24 13.99 -13.51 -0.59
CA PRO A 24 12.95 -13.07 -1.51
C PRO A 24 12.61 -11.60 -1.29
N ALA A 25 12.35 -10.88 -2.38
CA ALA A 25 11.94 -9.49 -2.31
C ALA A 25 10.62 -9.34 -1.54
N HIS A 26 10.57 -8.38 -0.64
CA HIS A 26 9.36 -8.08 0.13
C HIS A 26 8.32 -7.38 -0.75
N LEU A 27 7.03 -7.43 -0.37
CA LEU A 27 5.95 -6.78 -1.11
C LEU A 27 6.19 -5.29 -1.33
N ILE A 28 6.69 -4.60 -0.30
CA ILE A 28 7.03 -3.18 -0.35
C ILE A 28 8.04 -2.84 -1.46
N GLU A 29 9.01 -3.72 -1.71
CA GLU A 29 10.02 -3.55 -2.76
C GLU A 29 9.43 -3.73 -4.16
N LYS A 30 8.35 -4.50 -4.28
CA LYS A 30 7.62 -4.71 -5.53
C LYS A 30 6.62 -3.58 -5.83
N ALA A 31 6.21 -2.80 -4.83
CA ALA A 31 5.15 -1.79 -4.97
C ALA A 31 5.43 -0.77 -6.09
N GLN A 32 6.69 -0.38 -6.27
CA GLN A 32 7.10 0.53 -7.34
C GLN A 32 6.94 -0.04 -8.75
N SER A 33 7.22 -1.33 -8.93
CA SER A 33 7.26 -1.95 -10.26
C SER A 33 5.98 -2.70 -10.61
N HIS A 34 5.28 -3.23 -9.61
CA HIS A 34 4.10 -4.09 -9.79
C HIS A 34 2.99 -3.73 -8.80
N PRO A 35 2.49 -2.48 -8.76
CA PRO A 35 1.55 -2.04 -7.74
C PRO A 35 0.25 -2.86 -7.70
N ASN A 36 -0.32 -3.21 -8.86
CA ASN A 36 -1.53 -4.04 -8.92
C ASN A 36 -1.34 -5.43 -8.30
N MET A 37 -0.16 -6.05 -8.51
CA MET A 37 0.18 -7.35 -7.94
C MET A 37 0.26 -7.24 -6.42
N VAL A 38 0.91 -6.20 -5.90
CA VAL A 38 1.05 -5.98 -4.46
C VAL A 38 -0.32 -5.83 -3.80
N ILE A 39 -1.21 -5.02 -4.39
CA ILE A 39 -2.57 -4.82 -3.85
C ILE A 39 -3.34 -6.15 -3.82
N ALA A 40 -3.30 -6.92 -4.91
CA ALA A 40 -3.96 -8.23 -4.97
C ALA A 40 -3.39 -9.22 -3.95
N GLU A 41 -2.06 -9.27 -3.78
CA GLU A 41 -1.39 -10.18 -2.84
C GLU A 41 -1.71 -9.83 -1.38
N ILE A 42 -1.89 -8.54 -1.04
CA ILE A 42 -2.34 -8.15 0.29
C ILE A 42 -3.77 -8.65 0.55
N PHE A 43 -4.70 -8.45 -0.39
CA PHE A 43 -6.09 -8.90 -0.22
C PHE A 43 -6.30 -10.41 -0.36
N ASP A 44 -5.28 -11.16 -0.78
CA ASP A 44 -5.22 -12.63 -0.66
C ASP A 44 -4.83 -13.07 0.77
N GLN A 45 -4.05 -12.24 1.48
CA GLN A 45 -3.61 -12.52 2.85
C GLN A 45 -4.59 -12.07 3.93
N ILE A 46 -5.34 -10.99 3.67
CA ILE A 46 -6.33 -10.45 4.60
C ILE A 46 -7.63 -10.08 3.87
N SER A 47 -8.77 -10.46 4.44
CA SER A 47 -10.07 -10.04 3.91
C SER A 47 -10.28 -8.54 4.12
N LEU A 48 -11.08 -7.92 3.26
CA LEU A 48 -11.42 -6.50 3.44
C LEU A 48 -12.01 -6.27 4.85
N THR A 49 -12.98 -7.08 5.25
CA THR A 49 -13.59 -7.04 6.58
C THR A 49 -12.55 -7.16 7.70
N GLY A 50 -11.61 -8.09 7.61
CA GLY A 50 -10.56 -8.22 8.62
C GLY A 50 -9.67 -6.96 8.71
N LEU A 51 -9.40 -6.32 7.56
CA LEU A 51 -8.66 -5.07 7.56
C LEU A 51 -9.50 -3.90 8.11
N THR A 52 -10.76 -3.76 7.70
CA THR A 52 -11.60 -2.58 7.99
C THR A 52 -12.37 -2.65 9.30
N GLU A 53 -12.66 -3.84 9.82
CA GLU A 53 -13.41 -4.06 11.07
C GLU A 53 -12.51 -4.50 12.22
N ASP A 54 -11.49 -5.32 11.95
CA ASP A 54 -10.62 -5.84 13.03
C ASP A 54 -9.35 -4.99 13.21
N LEU A 55 -8.63 -4.69 12.12
CA LEU A 55 -7.32 -4.04 12.24
C LEU A 55 -7.42 -2.51 12.30
N LEU A 56 -8.10 -1.89 11.34
CA LEU A 56 -8.15 -0.43 11.20
C LEU A 56 -8.89 0.30 12.33
N PRO A 57 -9.99 -0.18 12.92
CA PRO A 57 -10.69 0.58 13.97
C PRO A 57 -9.93 0.62 15.29
N ASN A 58 -9.22 -0.46 15.60
CA ASN A 58 -8.39 -0.55 16.81
C ASN A 58 -7.15 0.35 16.73
N TRP A 59 -6.76 0.73 15.50
CA TRP A 59 -5.69 1.70 15.24
C TRP A 59 -5.96 3.04 15.97
N PRO A 60 -6.86 3.94 15.54
CA PRO A 60 -6.96 5.27 16.15
C PRO A 60 -7.19 5.23 17.66
N GLN A 61 -7.90 4.21 18.16
CA GLN A 61 -8.14 4.03 19.59
C GLN A 61 -6.84 3.81 20.37
N ALA A 62 -5.95 2.92 19.91
CA ALA A 62 -4.66 2.68 20.56
C ALA A 62 -3.78 3.94 20.54
N ALA A 63 -3.78 4.67 19.42
CA ALA A 63 -2.99 5.89 19.29
C ALA A 63 -3.46 7.02 20.22
N VAL A 64 -4.77 7.25 20.31
CA VAL A 64 -5.36 8.31 21.15
C VAL A 64 -5.24 7.99 22.64
N ASN A 65 -5.40 6.72 23.04
CA ASN A 65 -5.33 6.33 24.45
C ASN A 65 -3.90 6.21 24.98
N ASN A 66 -2.91 6.21 24.09
CA ASN A 66 -1.51 6.13 24.47
C ASN A 66 -0.95 7.52 24.79
N THR A 67 -0.75 7.81 26.08
CA THR A 67 -0.20 9.09 26.56
C THR A 67 1.23 9.39 26.08
N GLN A 68 1.94 8.39 25.57
CA GLN A 68 3.28 8.54 25.00
C GLN A 68 3.26 8.69 23.46
N SER A 69 2.08 8.64 22.84
CA SER A 69 1.97 8.79 21.40
C SER A 69 2.16 10.24 20.94
N PRO A 70 2.49 10.45 19.67
CA PRO A 70 2.46 11.77 19.03
C PRO A 70 1.06 12.42 19.08
N TYR A 71 0.01 11.64 19.34
CA TYR A 71 -1.39 12.06 19.34
C TYR A 71 -1.93 12.33 20.75
N SER A 72 -1.06 12.64 21.71
CA SER A 72 -1.43 12.88 23.11
C SER A 72 -2.20 14.18 23.35
N ASN A 73 -2.23 15.10 22.38
CA ASN A 73 -2.99 16.36 22.45
C ASN A 73 -4.16 16.40 21.45
N ASP A 74 -5.18 17.21 21.75
CA ASP A 74 -6.44 17.24 21.01
C ASP A 74 -6.27 17.60 19.53
N ASN A 75 -5.35 18.52 19.19
CA ASN A 75 -5.12 18.94 17.82
C ASN A 75 -4.59 17.78 16.96
N ASP A 76 -3.60 17.06 17.48
CA ASP A 76 -3.00 15.95 16.74
C ASP A 76 -3.98 14.76 16.64
N GLN A 77 -4.89 14.59 17.60
CA GLN A 77 -5.98 13.63 17.50
C GLN A 77 -7.00 13.99 16.41
N GLU A 78 -7.30 15.27 16.22
CA GLU A 78 -8.18 15.71 15.14
C GLU A 78 -7.54 15.44 13.77
N VAL A 79 -6.26 15.77 13.62
CA VAL A 79 -5.49 15.46 12.40
C VAL A 79 -5.48 13.95 12.11
N LEU A 80 -5.23 13.11 13.12
CA LEU A 80 -5.29 11.66 12.98
C LEU A 80 -6.68 11.17 12.55
N LYS A 81 -7.75 11.73 13.12
CA LYS A 81 -9.13 11.38 12.75
C LYS A 81 -9.41 11.74 11.29
N GLU A 82 -8.98 12.91 10.83
CA GLU A 82 -9.14 13.32 9.43
C GLU A 82 -8.37 12.40 8.48
N PHE A 83 -7.11 12.10 8.79
CA PHE A 83 -6.30 11.16 8.02
C PHE A 83 -6.97 9.77 7.94
N TYR A 84 -7.40 9.25 9.09
CA TYR A 84 -8.09 7.95 9.18
C TYR A 84 -9.40 7.92 8.38
N GLN A 85 -10.18 9.01 8.41
CA GLN A 85 -11.40 9.12 7.61
C GLN A 85 -11.13 9.02 6.11
N GLN A 86 -10.01 9.55 5.62
CA GLN A 86 -9.62 9.47 4.22
C GLN A 86 -8.92 8.16 3.84
N LEU A 87 -8.25 7.51 4.79
CA LEU A 87 -7.58 6.23 4.59
C LEU A 87 -8.58 5.09 4.30
N ARG A 88 -9.76 5.10 4.93
CA ARG A 88 -10.76 4.03 4.76
C ARG A 88 -11.31 3.94 3.32
N PRO A 89 -11.79 5.05 2.69
CA PRO A 89 -12.14 5.04 1.28
C PRO A 89 -10.99 4.61 0.37
N LEU A 90 -9.74 4.99 0.68
CA LEU A 90 -8.59 4.55 -0.10
C LEU A 90 -8.45 3.02 -0.07
N VAL A 91 -8.53 2.40 1.12
CA VAL A 91 -8.41 0.94 1.27
C VAL A 91 -9.50 0.21 0.49
N GLU A 92 -10.75 0.67 0.59
CA GLU A 92 -11.85 0.10 -0.21
C GLU A 92 -11.62 0.28 -1.71
N ALA A 93 -11.19 1.46 -2.16
CA ALA A 93 -10.89 1.71 -3.57
C ALA A 93 -9.84 0.73 -4.10
N LEU A 94 -8.79 0.45 -3.32
CA LEU A 94 -7.76 -0.52 -3.68
C LEU A 94 -8.31 -1.94 -3.73
N TYR A 95 -9.25 -2.30 -2.86
CA TYR A 95 -9.94 -3.59 -2.93
C TYR A 95 -10.76 -3.74 -4.22
N VAL A 96 -11.43 -2.67 -4.66
CA VAL A 96 -12.12 -2.64 -5.97
C VAL A 96 -11.13 -2.80 -7.13
N VAL A 97 -9.97 -2.16 -7.06
CA VAL A 97 -8.93 -2.30 -8.10
C VAL A 97 -8.42 -3.74 -8.18
N ALA A 98 -8.26 -4.41 -7.04
CA ALA A 98 -7.75 -5.78 -6.99
C ALA A 98 -8.80 -6.85 -7.31
N THR A 99 -10.08 -6.56 -7.14
CA THR A 99 -11.13 -7.58 -7.19
C THR A 99 -12.26 -7.19 -8.13
N THR A 100 -12.90 -8.18 -8.76
CA THR A 100 -14.15 -7.98 -9.52
C THR A 100 -15.39 -8.16 -8.65
N LYS A 101 -15.25 -7.99 -7.32
CA LYS A 101 -16.29 -8.33 -6.35
C LYS A 101 -17.43 -7.32 -6.32
N SER A 102 -18.51 -7.70 -5.64
CA SER A 102 -19.75 -6.91 -5.54
C SER A 102 -19.59 -5.74 -4.56
N LYS A 103 -20.32 -4.65 -4.85
CA LYS A 103 -20.44 -3.45 -4.01
C LYS A 103 -20.92 -3.72 -2.58
N MET A 104 -21.57 -4.86 -2.34
CA MET A 104 -22.24 -5.18 -1.07
C MET A 104 -21.29 -5.28 0.14
N GLU A 105 -19.98 -5.40 -0.08
CA GLU A 105 -18.96 -5.48 0.99
C GLU A 105 -18.35 -4.11 1.35
N LEU A 106 -18.86 -3.00 0.79
CA LEU A 106 -18.23 -1.67 0.88
C LEU A 106 -19.10 -0.67 1.62
N THR A 107 -18.45 0.11 2.46
CA THR A 107 -19.07 1.04 3.42
C THR A 107 -18.63 2.48 3.20
N TYR A 108 -17.38 2.71 2.77
CA TYR A 108 -16.75 4.02 2.79
C TYR A 108 -16.66 4.69 1.41
N LEU A 109 -16.81 3.94 0.32
CA LEU A 109 -16.90 4.51 -1.03
C LEU A 109 -18.29 5.07 -1.34
N THR A 110 -18.31 6.26 -1.94
CA THR A 110 -19.50 6.77 -2.63
C THR A 110 -19.77 5.98 -3.92
N ASP A 111 -21.00 6.04 -4.43
CA ASP A 111 -21.38 5.41 -5.71
C ASP A 111 -20.44 5.82 -6.85
N THR A 112 -20.07 7.09 -6.91
CA THR A 112 -19.16 7.62 -7.93
C THR A 112 -17.73 7.10 -7.79
N GLN A 113 -17.25 6.90 -6.56
CA GLN A 113 -15.93 6.33 -6.31
C GLN A 113 -15.91 4.82 -6.51
N TRP A 114 -17.03 4.14 -6.29
CA TRP A 114 -17.18 2.73 -6.63
C TRP A 114 -17.06 2.49 -8.14
N GLU A 115 -17.72 3.31 -8.96
CA GLU A 115 -17.63 3.22 -10.41
C GLU A 115 -16.24 3.62 -10.94
N ASN A 116 -15.53 4.45 -10.20
CA ASN A 116 -14.19 4.92 -10.55
C ASN A 116 -13.27 4.94 -9.31
N PRO A 117 -12.75 3.78 -8.87
CA PRO A 117 -11.93 3.70 -7.64
C PRO A 117 -10.62 4.48 -7.77
N ILE A 118 -10.15 4.67 -9.00
CA ILE A 118 -9.03 5.54 -9.32
C ILE A 118 -9.26 6.99 -8.87
N ALA A 119 -10.49 7.51 -8.93
CA ALA A 119 -10.79 8.86 -8.47
C ALA A 119 -10.56 9.00 -6.95
N ALA A 120 -10.88 7.97 -6.15
CA ALA A 120 -10.61 7.98 -4.71
C ALA A 120 -9.10 7.96 -4.42
N ILE A 121 -8.33 7.16 -5.15
CA ILE A 121 -6.85 7.14 -5.04
C ILE A 121 -6.28 8.53 -5.38
N ASN A 122 -6.74 9.14 -6.47
CA ASN A 122 -6.29 10.48 -6.87
C ASN A 122 -6.65 11.54 -5.82
N HIS A 123 -7.86 11.51 -5.29
CA HIS A 123 -8.30 12.44 -4.26
C HIS A 123 -7.42 12.35 -3.01
N PHE A 124 -7.13 11.13 -2.56
CA PHE A 124 -6.29 10.90 -1.39
C PHE A 124 -4.89 11.51 -1.55
N PHE A 125 -4.20 11.24 -2.66
CA PHE A 125 -2.84 11.76 -2.90
C PHE A 125 -2.77 13.22 -3.36
N GLN A 126 -3.91 13.83 -3.71
CA GLN A 126 -4.02 15.29 -3.84
C GLN A 126 -4.06 15.99 -2.49
N GLN A 127 -4.59 15.32 -1.46
CA GLN A 127 -4.67 15.86 -0.11
C GLN A 127 -3.42 15.55 0.72
N PHE A 128 -2.89 14.33 0.61
CA PHE A 128 -1.76 13.88 1.42
C PHE A 128 -0.56 13.51 0.54
N SER A 129 0.60 14.12 0.83
CA SER A 129 1.86 13.69 0.22
C SER A 129 2.23 12.28 0.71
N ILE A 130 2.94 11.50 -0.11
CA ILE A 130 3.40 10.17 0.29
C ILE A 130 4.30 10.20 1.54
N ASP A 131 5.11 11.25 1.70
CA ASP A 131 5.98 11.39 2.87
C ASP A 131 5.17 11.68 4.15
N TYR A 132 4.08 12.43 4.04
CA TYR A 132 3.13 12.60 5.14
C TYR A 132 2.48 11.26 5.52
N VAL A 133 1.97 10.53 4.52
CA VAL A 133 1.35 9.20 4.73
C VAL A 133 2.33 8.26 5.44
N ARG A 134 3.57 8.16 4.96
CA ARG A 134 4.60 7.31 5.59
C ARG A 134 4.85 7.65 7.06
N ARG A 135 4.89 8.94 7.39
CA ARG A 135 5.08 9.40 8.78
C ARG A 135 3.89 9.04 9.63
N GLU A 136 2.66 9.32 9.18
CA GLU A 136 1.45 8.93 9.91
C GLU A 136 1.39 7.42 10.15
N LEU A 137 1.70 6.58 9.16
CA LEU A 137 1.72 5.13 9.38
C LEU A 137 2.80 4.70 10.40
N ALA A 138 3.96 5.38 10.41
CA ALA A 138 5.07 5.08 11.34
C ALA A 138 4.78 5.54 12.77
N ASP A 139 4.32 6.79 12.94
CA ASP A 139 3.88 7.37 14.21
C ASP A 139 2.76 6.53 14.82
N PHE A 140 1.86 6.09 13.94
CA PHE A 140 0.84 5.13 14.31
C PHE A 140 1.47 3.82 14.82
N PHE A 141 2.35 3.19 14.04
CA PHE A 141 2.95 1.91 14.42
C PHE A 141 3.65 1.99 15.78
N GLU A 142 4.40 3.06 16.02
CA GLU A 142 5.02 3.35 17.31
C GLU A 142 3.99 3.44 18.44
N ALA A 143 2.90 4.18 18.23
CA ALA A 143 1.83 4.29 19.21
C ALA A 143 1.16 2.94 19.50
N GLY A 144 0.98 2.10 18.48
CA GLY A 144 0.39 0.77 18.63
C GLY A 144 1.28 -0.21 19.40
N ILE A 145 2.59 -0.21 19.17
CA ILE A 145 3.51 -1.13 19.87
C ILE A 145 3.80 -0.71 21.30
N SER A 146 3.69 0.58 21.63
CA SER A 146 3.92 1.08 22.98
C SER A 146 2.65 1.18 23.83
N PHE A 147 1.49 0.81 23.26
CA PHE A 147 0.22 0.78 23.96
C PHE A 147 0.11 -0.47 24.84
N ASN A 148 0.20 -0.27 26.17
CA ASN A 148 0.24 -1.35 27.15
C ASN A 148 -1.14 -1.75 27.72
N ASP A 149 -2.20 -1.04 27.36
CA ASP A 149 -3.49 -1.08 28.09
C ASP A 149 -4.61 -1.88 27.40
N SER A 150 -4.36 -2.60 26.30
CA SER A 150 -5.40 -3.43 25.67
C SER A 150 -5.00 -4.86 25.39
N ASN A 151 -5.88 -5.79 25.77
CA ASN A 151 -5.84 -7.18 25.31
C ASN A 151 -6.20 -7.30 23.82
N ASP A 152 -6.84 -6.28 23.24
CA ASP A 152 -7.48 -6.36 21.93
C ASP A 152 -6.58 -5.87 20.79
N PHE A 153 -5.57 -5.03 21.06
CA PHE A 153 -4.61 -4.55 20.08
C PHE A 153 -3.16 -4.85 20.50
N THR A 154 -2.67 -6.01 20.07
CA THR A 154 -1.31 -6.46 20.40
C THR A 154 -0.25 -5.82 19.50
N PRO A 155 1.04 -5.80 19.90
CA PRO A 155 2.13 -5.37 19.03
C PRO A 155 2.21 -6.13 17.70
N TRP A 156 1.76 -7.40 17.67
CA TRP A 156 1.65 -8.17 16.44
C TRP A 156 0.59 -7.60 15.50
N LEU A 157 -0.59 -7.24 16.03
CA LEU A 157 -1.64 -6.59 15.25
C LEU A 157 -1.19 -5.21 14.75
N ALA A 158 -0.47 -4.43 15.58
CA ALA A 158 0.14 -3.17 15.17
C ALA A 158 1.09 -3.35 13.98
N TRP A 159 1.98 -4.35 14.06
CA TRP A 159 2.91 -4.67 12.98
C TRP A 159 2.20 -5.14 11.70
N MET A 160 1.19 -6.01 11.82
CA MET A 160 0.39 -6.48 10.68
C MET A 160 -0.32 -5.33 9.97
N SER A 161 -1.04 -4.49 10.73
CA SER A 161 -1.71 -3.29 10.20
C SER A 161 -0.74 -2.38 9.47
N TYR A 162 0.41 -2.08 10.09
CA TYR A 162 1.43 -1.24 9.49
C TYR A 162 1.96 -1.80 8.17
N ASN A 163 2.35 -3.08 8.12
CA ASN A 163 2.90 -3.66 6.89
C ASN A 163 1.90 -3.69 5.74
N TYR A 164 0.65 -4.04 6.03
CA TYR A 164 -0.41 -4.08 5.01
C TYR A 164 -0.71 -2.69 4.47
N LEU A 165 -0.91 -1.71 5.35
CA LEU A 165 -1.22 -0.34 4.95
C LEU A 165 -0.04 0.33 4.27
N GLN A 166 1.19 0.05 4.69
CA GLN A 166 2.39 0.55 4.02
C GLN A 166 2.48 0.00 2.58
N CYS A 167 2.30 -1.31 2.39
CA CYS A 167 2.31 -1.89 1.04
C CYS A 167 1.18 -1.35 0.16
N LEU A 168 -0.04 -1.24 0.72
CA LEU A 168 -1.20 -0.72 -0.01
C LEU A 168 -1.02 0.74 -0.42
N THR A 169 -0.59 1.60 0.50
CA THR A 169 -0.41 3.04 0.22
C THR A 169 0.72 3.29 -0.78
N GLU A 170 1.81 2.52 -0.71
CA GLU A 170 2.92 2.64 -1.66
C GLU A 170 2.52 2.17 -3.05
N ALA A 171 1.83 1.04 -3.15
CA ALA A 171 1.29 0.57 -4.43
C ALA A 171 0.26 1.58 -5.01
N ALA A 172 -0.62 2.12 -4.16
CA ALA A 172 -1.60 3.13 -4.55
C ALA A 172 -0.92 4.42 -5.07
N TYR A 173 0.14 4.87 -4.41
CA TYR A 173 0.89 6.04 -4.85
C TYR A 173 1.52 5.84 -6.23
N GLN A 174 1.99 4.62 -6.51
CA GLN A 174 2.55 4.28 -7.82
C GLN A 174 1.47 4.24 -8.91
N LEU A 175 0.26 3.77 -8.58
CA LEU A 175 -0.89 3.91 -9.50
C LEU A 175 -1.23 5.38 -9.78
N TYR A 176 -1.22 6.23 -8.75
CA TYR A 176 -1.41 7.68 -8.87
C TYR A 176 -0.36 8.29 -9.83
N LEU A 177 0.93 8.03 -9.61
CA LEU A 177 2.01 8.55 -10.46
C LEU A 177 1.89 8.09 -11.91
N ASN A 178 1.58 6.80 -12.14
CA ASN A 178 1.43 6.25 -13.48
C ASN A 178 0.34 6.97 -14.27
N GLN A 179 -0.76 7.36 -13.63
CA GLN A 179 -1.82 8.12 -14.28
C GLN A 179 -1.39 9.55 -14.60
N GLN A 180 -0.74 10.24 -13.67
CA GLN A 180 -0.23 11.60 -13.91
C GLN A 180 0.72 11.62 -15.12
N MET A 181 1.58 10.60 -15.27
CA MET A 181 2.48 10.47 -16.43
C MET A 181 1.73 10.21 -17.74
N GLN A 182 0.67 9.39 -17.71
CA GLN A 182 -0.17 9.17 -18.89
C GLN A 182 -0.84 10.46 -19.37
N PHE A 183 -1.38 11.28 -18.46
CA PHE A 183 -1.98 12.57 -18.80
C PHE A 183 -0.97 13.55 -19.41
N MET A 184 0.26 13.61 -18.91
CA MET A 184 1.31 14.46 -19.47
C MET A 184 1.72 14.02 -20.87
N THR A 185 1.83 12.71 -21.10
CA THR A 185 2.22 12.16 -22.42
C THR A 185 1.17 12.52 -23.47
N VAL A 186 -0.12 12.36 -23.18
CA VAL A 186 -1.20 12.68 -24.13
C VAL A 186 -1.21 14.16 -24.51
N ARG A 187 -0.93 15.09 -23.58
CA ARG A 187 -0.90 16.53 -23.87
C ARG A 187 0.23 16.95 -24.81
N LEU A 188 1.35 16.22 -24.84
CA LEU A 188 2.49 16.52 -25.71
C LEU A 188 2.28 16.05 -27.15
N TYR A 189 1.37 15.10 -27.38
CA TYR A 189 1.13 14.48 -28.70
C TYR A 189 -0.10 14.99 -29.44
N ILE A 190 -0.82 16.00 -28.93
CA ILE A 190 -1.94 16.61 -29.67
C ILE A 190 -1.36 17.28 -30.93
N PRO A 191 -1.60 16.73 -32.14
CA PRO A 191 -1.07 17.31 -33.36
C PRO A 191 -1.66 18.72 -33.50
N LYS A 192 -0.80 19.72 -33.70
CA LYS A 192 -1.25 21.03 -34.13
C LYS A 192 -1.76 20.86 -35.56
N ASN A 193 -3.07 20.64 -35.71
CA ASN A 193 -3.71 20.73 -37.00
C ASN A 193 -3.61 22.20 -37.47
N GLN A 194 -2.65 22.46 -38.36
CA GLN A 194 -2.57 23.64 -39.21
C GLN A 194 -2.40 23.16 -40.64
#